data_AF-K1SI88-F1
#
_entry.id   AF-K1SI88-F1
#
_cell.length_a   1.000
_cell.length_b   1.000
_cell.length_c   1.000
_cell.angle_alpha   90.00
_cell.angle_beta   90.00
_cell.angle_gamma   90.00
#
_symmetry.space_group_name_H-M   'P 1'
#
loop_
_entity.id
_entity.type
_entity.pdbx_description
1 polymer ?
#
loop_
_entity_poly.entity_id
_entity_poly.type
_entity_poly.pdbx_seq_one_letter_code
_entity_poly.pdbx_strand_id
1 'polypeptide(L)'
;RLSFHYSVYNTFFSNEGKFEELVSYEGLDRENKNLILIPPHTTAYYYGEPEQVFTIARNYFDLRGPVGHTPYVATIFIDVDLKRIEKIFQSIDFASNEQIYVVDKNGKCFYSNDEEVIGSDLAQKLQEIQNDKERFVVTADGKKYGLSVYICMDARVAFSDIRNMQR
;
A
#
# COMPACT_ATOMS: atom_id res chain seq x y z
N ARG A 1 -18.16 15.77 14.29
CA ARG A 1 -17.08 14.82 13.93
C ARG A 1 -16.05 15.62 13.12
N LEU A 2 -14.79 15.70 13.55
CA LEU A 2 -13.75 16.46 12.84
C LEU A 2 -12.83 15.45 12.16
N SER A 3 -12.81 15.45 10.84
CA SER A 3 -11.94 14.61 10.03
C SER A 3 -11.53 15.42 8.82
N PHE A 4 -10.25 15.37 8.49
CA PHE A 4 -9.68 16.14 7.39
C PHE A 4 -9.24 15.17 6.33
N HIS A 5 -9.75 15.37 5.12
CA HIS A 5 -9.39 14.57 3.98
C HIS A 5 -8.67 15.44 2.97
N TYR A 6 -7.53 14.93 2.50
CA TYR A 6 -6.75 15.56 1.46
C TYR A 6 -6.59 14.59 0.29
N SER A 7 -7.08 15.02 -0.87
CA SER A 7 -6.73 14.45 -2.17
C SER A 7 -6.25 15.55 -3.09
N VAL A 8 -5.29 15.23 -3.95
CA VAL A 8 -4.75 16.16 -4.95
C VAL A 8 -5.79 16.51 -6.02
N TYR A 9 -6.82 15.68 -6.19
CA TYR A 9 -7.80 15.80 -7.28
C TYR A 9 -9.06 16.55 -6.87
N ASN A 10 -9.58 16.31 -5.67
CA ASN A 10 -10.82 16.92 -5.20
C ASN A 10 -10.86 16.95 -3.67
N THR A 11 -11.39 18.02 -3.08
CA THR A 11 -11.59 18.15 -1.62
C THR A 11 -13.04 18.02 -1.21
N PHE A 12 -13.99 17.95 -2.15
CA PHE A 12 -15.42 17.91 -1.87
C PHE A 12 -16.00 16.53 -2.14
N PHE A 13 -16.44 15.85 -1.09
CA PHE A 13 -17.12 14.57 -1.23
C PHE A 13 -18.48 14.74 -1.91
N SER A 14 -18.73 13.90 -2.91
CA SER A 14 -20.08 13.66 -3.45
C SER A 14 -20.86 12.70 -2.54
N ASN A 15 -20.15 11.81 -1.84
CA ASN A 15 -20.73 10.81 -0.94
C ASN A 15 -19.80 10.52 0.26
N GLU A 16 -20.04 11.21 1.38
CA GLU A 16 -19.28 11.02 2.62
C GLU A 16 -19.46 9.61 3.21
N GLY A 17 -20.67 9.02 3.13
CA GLY A 17 -20.91 7.67 3.62
C GLY A 17 -20.09 6.60 2.87
N LYS A 18 -19.89 6.78 1.56
CA LYS A 18 -19.02 5.89 0.76
C LYS A 18 -17.55 6.02 1.16
N PHE A 19 -17.10 7.24 1.46
CA PHE A 19 -15.77 7.46 2.02
C PHE A 19 -15.61 6.68 3.33
N GLU A 20 -16.54 6.83 4.27
CA GLU A 20 -16.49 6.18 5.57
C GLU A 20 -16.45 4.65 5.49
N GLU A 21 -17.23 4.07 4.57
CA GLU A 21 -17.24 2.63 4.28
C GLU A 21 -15.87 2.16 3.78
N LEU A 22 -15.33 2.82 2.75
CA LEU A 22 -14.09 2.42 2.09
C LEU A 22 -12.85 2.58 2.98
N VAL A 23 -12.86 3.58 3.86
CA VAL A 23 -11.79 3.78 4.86
C VAL A 23 -12.03 3.04 6.17
N SER A 24 -13.09 2.24 6.26
CA SER A 24 -13.49 1.51 7.48
C SER A 24 -13.53 2.42 8.71
N TYR A 25 -14.14 3.61 8.55
CA TYR A 25 -13.97 4.71 9.50
C TYR A 25 -14.34 4.36 10.95
N GLU A 26 -15.42 3.59 11.14
CA GLU A 26 -15.90 3.20 12.47
C GLU A 26 -14.94 2.22 13.17
N GLY A 27 -14.15 1.46 12.41
CA GLY A 27 -13.14 0.53 12.92
C GLY A 27 -11.74 1.13 13.06
N LEU A 28 -11.56 2.44 12.81
CA LEU A 28 -10.26 3.09 12.94
C LEU A 28 -9.78 3.06 14.40
N ASP A 29 -8.55 2.61 14.61
CA ASP A 29 -7.84 2.79 15.87
C ASP A 29 -7.61 4.29 16.08
N ARG A 30 -8.31 4.89 17.04
CA ARG A 30 -8.20 6.32 17.43
C ARG A 30 -7.39 6.52 18.72
N GLU A 31 -6.85 5.45 19.29
CA GLU A 31 -6.11 5.47 20.56
C GLU A 31 -4.61 5.67 20.32
N ASN A 32 -4.10 5.24 19.16
CA ASN A 32 -2.69 5.31 18.84
C ASN A 32 -2.31 6.48 17.91
N LYS A 33 -1.01 6.81 17.87
CA LYS A 33 -0.40 7.84 17.00
C LYS A 33 0.33 7.24 15.78
N ASN A 34 0.18 5.94 15.58
CA ASN A 34 0.86 5.21 14.53
C ASN A 34 0.31 5.61 13.16
N LEU A 35 1.12 5.38 12.12
CA LEU A 35 0.65 5.47 10.75
C LEU A 35 -0.41 4.38 10.53
N ILE A 36 -1.54 4.75 9.93
CA ILE A 36 -2.58 3.83 9.53
C ILE A 36 -2.49 3.70 8.01
N LEU A 37 -2.37 2.46 7.52
CA LEU A 37 -2.42 2.15 6.10
C LEU A 37 -3.77 1.54 5.79
N ILE A 38 -4.54 2.22 4.97
CA ILE A 38 -5.83 1.76 4.47
C ILE A 38 -5.57 1.07 3.13
N PRO A 39 -5.98 -0.19 2.95
CA PRO A 39 -5.76 -0.94 1.72
C PRO A 39 -6.29 -0.25 0.46
N PRO A 40 -5.86 -0.69 -0.74
CA PRO A 40 -6.36 -0.16 -1.99
C PRO A 40 -7.89 -0.17 -2.08
N HIS A 41 -8.44 0.94 -2.57
CA HIS A 41 -9.85 1.17 -2.82
C HIS A 41 -10.01 2.24 -3.89
N THR A 42 -11.26 2.57 -4.23
CA THR A 42 -11.56 3.58 -5.26
C THR A 42 -11.92 4.92 -4.64
N THR A 43 -11.65 6.01 -5.37
CA THR A 43 -12.09 7.37 -5.00
C THR A 43 -13.57 7.64 -5.30
N ALA A 44 -14.42 6.62 -5.23
CA ALA A 44 -15.85 6.67 -5.58
C ALA A 44 -16.69 7.60 -4.67
N TYR A 45 -16.08 8.21 -3.65
CA TYR A 45 -16.66 9.27 -2.83
C TYR A 45 -16.51 10.68 -3.42
N TYR A 46 -15.84 10.83 -4.57
CA TYR A 46 -15.82 12.05 -5.37
C TYR A 46 -16.75 12.00 -6.58
N TYR A 47 -16.96 13.15 -7.19
CA TYR A 47 -17.61 13.22 -8.50
C TYR A 47 -16.59 12.91 -9.61
N GLY A 48 -16.95 12.04 -10.55
CA GLY A 48 -16.11 11.66 -11.69
C GLY A 48 -15.82 10.15 -11.75
N GLU A 49 -14.90 9.78 -12.63
CA GLU A 49 -14.41 8.39 -12.76
C GLU A 49 -13.58 8.00 -11.53
N PRO A 50 -13.92 6.91 -10.82
CA PRO A 50 -13.16 6.48 -9.66
C PRO A 50 -11.75 6.01 -10.03
N GLU A 51 -10.76 6.51 -9.31
CA GLU A 51 -9.36 6.09 -9.45
C GLU A 51 -8.96 5.14 -8.32
N GLN A 52 -7.98 4.27 -8.59
CA GLN A 52 -7.39 3.38 -7.59
C GLN A 52 -6.40 4.15 -6.70
N VAL A 53 -6.68 4.16 -5.41
CA VAL A 53 -5.84 4.79 -4.38
C VAL A 53 -5.63 3.83 -3.22
N PHE A 54 -4.59 4.07 -2.43
CA PHE A 54 -4.57 3.64 -1.04
C PHE A 54 -4.52 4.88 -0.16
N THR A 55 -5.00 4.80 1.08
CA THR A 55 -5.05 5.97 1.95
C THR A 55 -4.09 5.80 3.11
N ILE A 56 -3.29 6.83 3.35
CA ILE A 56 -2.49 6.97 4.55
C ILE A 56 -3.31 7.81 5.53
N ALA A 57 -3.49 7.31 6.74
CA ALA A 57 -4.20 8.02 7.79
C ALA A 57 -3.36 8.19 9.05
N ARG A 58 -3.62 9.28 9.79
CA ARG A 58 -2.97 9.53 11.08
C ARG A 58 -3.88 10.31 12.00
N ASN A 59 -3.95 9.85 13.25
CA ASN A 59 -4.67 10.54 14.30
C ASN A 59 -3.89 11.74 14.83
N TYR A 60 -4.61 12.82 15.06
CA TYR A 60 -4.15 14.06 15.66
C TYR A 60 -4.72 14.19 17.07
N PHE A 61 -3.88 14.59 18.02
CA PHE A 61 -4.22 14.65 19.43
C PHE A 61 -3.89 16.02 19.99
N ASP A 62 -4.70 16.50 20.93
CA ASP A 62 -4.42 17.74 21.64
C ASP A 62 -3.32 17.50 22.68
N LEU A 63 -2.25 18.31 22.62
CA LEU A 63 -1.10 18.20 23.51
C LEU A 63 -1.11 19.25 24.63
N ARG A 64 -2.12 20.14 24.68
CA ARG A 64 -2.20 21.24 25.65
C ARG A 64 -2.60 20.79 27.05
N GLY A 65 -3.02 19.53 27.21
CA GLY A 65 -3.45 18.94 28.47
C GLY A 65 -2.29 18.46 29.38
N PRO A 66 -2.61 17.95 30.58
CA PRO A 66 -1.64 17.32 31.47
C PRO A 66 -0.87 16.20 30.78
N VAL A 67 0.39 15.98 31.17
CA VAL A 67 1.21 14.87 30.67
C VAL A 67 0.48 13.54 30.85
N GLY A 68 0.36 12.76 29.78
CA GLY A 68 -0.39 11.50 29.76
C GLY A 68 -1.87 11.64 29.37
N HIS A 69 -2.40 12.86 29.27
CA HIS A 69 -3.75 13.12 28.79
C HIS A 69 -3.72 13.91 27.47
N THR A 70 -3.61 13.18 26.36
CA THR A 70 -3.67 13.77 25.01
C THR A 70 -4.93 13.28 24.30
N PRO A 71 -6.08 13.99 24.40
CA PRO A 71 -7.33 13.52 23.80
C PRO A 71 -7.26 13.55 22.27
N TYR A 72 -7.92 12.59 21.64
CA TYR A 72 -8.09 12.54 20.19
C TYR A 72 -8.86 13.76 19.69
N VAL A 73 -8.41 14.36 18.59
CA VAL A 73 -9.01 15.54 17.97
C VAL A 73 -9.66 15.18 16.63
N ALA A 74 -8.87 14.58 15.73
CA ALA A 74 -9.28 14.26 14.37
C ALA A 74 -8.34 13.23 13.75
N THR A 75 -8.75 12.61 12.65
CA THR A 75 -7.90 11.82 11.76
C THR A 75 -7.69 12.59 10.46
N ILE A 76 -6.45 12.63 9.99
CA ILE A 76 -6.08 13.15 8.68
C ILE A 76 -5.97 11.96 7.74
N PHE A 77 -6.62 12.04 6.59
CA PHE A 77 -6.57 11.05 5.52
C PHE A 77 -5.92 11.66 4.28
N ILE A 78 -5.00 10.92 3.67
CA ILE A 78 -4.29 11.32 2.46
C ILE A 78 -4.37 10.18 1.46
N ASP A 79 -5.07 10.40 0.36
CA ASP A 79 -5.13 9.42 -0.72
C ASP A 79 -3.85 9.50 -1.56
N VAL A 80 -3.31 8.32 -1.86
CA VAL A 80 -2.13 8.16 -2.70
C VAL A 80 -2.52 7.32 -3.90
N ASP A 81 -2.43 7.94 -5.08
CA ASP A 81 -2.68 7.30 -6.37
C ASP A 81 -1.72 6.13 -6.62
N LEU A 82 -2.26 4.94 -6.93
CA LEU A 82 -1.47 3.74 -7.21
C LEU A 82 -0.55 3.92 -8.43
N LYS A 83 -0.92 4.78 -9.40
CA LYS A 83 -0.08 5.11 -10.56
C LYS A 83 1.26 5.72 -10.13
N ARG A 84 1.35 6.32 -8.94
CA ARG A 84 2.63 6.83 -8.40
C ARG A 84 3.58 5.69 -8.04
N ILE A 85 3.06 4.58 -7.52
CA ILE A 85 3.86 3.39 -7.24
C ILE A 85 4.31 2.75 -8.56
N GLU A 86 3.39 2.64 -9.53
CA GLU A 86 3.71 2.12 -10.85
C GLU A 86 4.90 2.83 -11.51
N LYS A 87 4.90 4.17 -11.47
CA LYS A 87 6.01 5.00 -11.99
C LYS A 87 7.36 4.72 -11.33
N ILE A 88 7.38 4.29 -10.07
CA ILE A 88 8.64 3.91 -9.40
C ILE A 88 9.20 2.65 -10.05
N PHE A 89 8.36 1.66 -10.34
CA PHE A 89 8.79 0.39 -10.92
C PHE A 89 9.04 0.47 -12.42
N GLN A 90 8.35 1.35 -13.14
CA GLN A 90 8.65 1.63 -14.56
C GLN A 90 10.06 2.22 -14.78
N SER A 91 10.68 2.79 -13.74
CA SER A 91 12.04 3.35 -13.83
C SER A 91 13.15 2.29 -13.74
N ILE A 92 12.80 1.03 -13.51
CA ILE A 92 13.73 -0.08 -13.34
C ILE A 92 13.70 -0.94 -14.62
N ASP A 93 14.88 -1.23 -15.17
CA ASP A 93 15.03 -2.15 -16.29
C ASP A 93 14.98 -3.59 -15.79
N PHE A 94 13.90 -4.27 -16.12
CA PHE A 94 13.61 -5.63 -15.69
C PHE A 94 13.86 -6.59 -16.86
N ALA A 95 14.48 -7.74 -16.61
CA ALA A 95 14.92 -8.71 -17.61
C ALA A 95 13.76 -9.49 -18.28
N SER A 96 12.51 -9.16 -17.92
CA SER A 96 11.21 -9.65 -18.39
C SER A 96 10.62 -10.81 -17.56
N ASN A 97 9.29 -10.72 -17.34
CA ASN A 97 8.42 -11.62 -16.55
C ASN A 97 8.55 -11.59 -15.02
N GLU A 98 9.12 -10.54 -14.45
CA GLU A 98 9.12 -10.33 -13.00
C GLU A 98 7.72 -10.06 -12.47
N GLN A 99 7.43 -10.63 -11.29
CA GLN A 99 6.23 -10.36 -10.53
C GLN A 99 6.59 -9.47 -9.36
N ILE A 100 5.94 -8.32 -9.26
CA ILE A 100 6.20 -7.30 -8.26
C ILE A 100 5.01 -7.26 -7.31
N TYR A 101 5.28 -7.30 -6.01
CA TYR A 101 4.27 -7.13 -4.97
C TYR A 101 4.74 -6.10 -3.95
N VAL A 102 3.90 -5.12 -3.67
CA VAL A 102 4.03 -4.23 -2.51
C VAL A 102 2.93 -4.64 -1.54
N VAL A 103 3.32 -5.11 -0.36
CA VAL A 103 2.36 -5.69 0.60
C VAL A 103 2.54 -5.11 1.99
N ASP A 104 1.48 -5.10 2.79
CA ASP A 104 1.60 -4.78 4.21
C ASP A 104 2.19 -5.95 5.03
N LYS A 105 2.34 -5.72 6.34
CA LYS A 105 2.84 -6.73 7.29
C LYS A 105 2.00 -8.01 7.35
N ASN A 106 0.73 -7.97 6.94
CA ASN A 106 -0.19 -9.09 6.95
C ASN A 106 -0.28 -9.79 5.59
N GLY A 107 0.38 -9.26 4.55
CA GLY A 107 0.33 -9.81 3.19
C GLY A 107 -0.76 -9.19 2.31
N LYS A 108 -1.47 -8.16 2.75
CA LYS A 108 -2.44 -7.43 1.91
C LYS A 108 -1.70 -6.71 0.79
N CYS A 109 -2.12 -6.92 -0.45
CA CYS A 109 -1.50 -6.32 -1.63
C CYS A 109 -1.91 -4.85 -1.80
N PHE A 110 -0.93 -3.94 -1.80
CA PHE A 110 -1.10 -2.52 -2.06
C PHE A 110 -0.82 -2.14 -3.52
N TYR A 111 0.08 -2.88 -4.18
CA TYR A 111 0.39 -2.71 -5.60
C TYR A 111 0.98 -4.00 -6.16
N SER A 112 0.68 -4.27 -7.43
CA SER A 112 1.35 -5.27 -8.25
C SER A 112 1.31 -4.86 -9.72
N ASN A 113 2.23 -5.39 -10.52
CA ASN A 113 2.14 -5.33 -11.98
C ASN A 113 1.13 -6.34 -12.56
N ASP A 114 0.55 -7.19 -11.71
CA ASP A 114 -0.67 -7.95 -11.97
C ASP A 114 -1.83 -7.27 -11.24
N GLU A 115 -2.66 -6.52 -11.97
CA GLU A 115 -3.74 -5.72 -11.37
C GLU A 115 -4.79 -6.58 -10.64
N GLU A 116 -4.96 -7.86 -11.02
CA GLU A 116 -5.98 -8.75 -10.46
C GLU A 116 -5.73 -9.07 -8.98
N VAL A 117 -4.47 -8.99 -8.53
CA VAL A 117 -4.11 -9.29 -7.15
C VAL A 117 -4.09 -8.05 -6.24
N ILE A 118 -4.27 -6.84 -6.78
CA ILE A 118 -4.28 -5.61 -5.97
C ILE A 118 -5.45 -5.66 -4.98
N GLY A 119 -5.18 -5.36 -3.71
CA GLY A 119 -6.17 -5.47 -2.64
C GLY A 119 -6.48 -6.89 -2.17
N SER A 120 -5.89 -7.93 -2.76
CA SER A 120 -6.04 -9.32 -2.27
C SER A 120 -5.11 -9.62 -1.08
N ASP A 121 -5.38 -10.72 -0.37
CA ASP A 121 -4.48 -11.26 0.65
C ASP A 121 -3.50 -12.25 -0.02
N LEU A 122 -2.21 -11.95 0.05
CA LEU A 122 -1.14 -12.72 -0.56
C LEU A 122 -0.26 -13.45 0.48
N ALA A 123 -0.64 -13.47 1.76
CA ALA A 123 0.22 -14.03 2.82
C ALA A 123 0.72 -15.44 2.50
N GLN A 124 -0.19 -16.32 2.08
CA GLN A 124 0.15 -17.70 1.69
C GLN A 124 0.98 -17.74 0.40
N LYS A 125 0.53 -17.03 -0.66
CA LYS A 125 1.22 -16.97 -1.95
C LYS A 125 2.67 -16.51 -1.81
N LEU A 126 2.93 -15.51 -0.95
CA LEU A 126 4.28 -15.00 -0.69
C LEU A 126 5.15 -16.03 0.02
N GLN A 127 4.61 -16.80 0.97
CA GLN A 127 5.34 -17.89 1.61
C GLN A 127 5.69 -18.99 0.61
N GLU A 128 4.76 -19.35 -0.28
CA GLU A 128 5.01 -20.34 -1.33
C GLU A 128 6.11 -19.88 -2.29
N ILE A 129 6.04 -18.64 -2.77
CA ILE A 129 7.05 -18.05 -3.68
C ILE A 129 8.43 -18.00 -3.03
N GLN A 130 8.53 -17.63 -1.75
CA GLN A 130 9.80 -17.58 -1.03
C GLN A 130 10.45 -18.95 -0.82
N ASN A 131 9.66 -20.02 -0.78
CA ASN A 131 10.14 -21.39 -0.60
C ASN A 131 10.39 -22.11 -1.94
N ASP A 132 9.98 -21.52 -3.06
CA ASP A 132 10.18 -22.08 -4.40
C ASP A 132 11.63 -21.89 -4.86
N LYS A 133 12.34 -23.01 -5.04
CA LYS A 133 13.75 -23.02 -5.48
C LYS A 133 13.94 -22.60 -6.94
N GLU A 134 12.88 -22.64 -7.75
CA GLU A 134 12.90 -22.17 -9.14
C GLU A 134 12.69 -20.65 -9.21
N ARG A 135 12.41 -20.00 -8.07
CA ARG A 135 12.26 -18.55 -7.97
C ARG A 135 13.47 -17.90 -7.34
N PHE A 136 13.88 -16.78 -7.92
CA PHE A 136 14.76 -15.82 -7.26
C PHE A 136 13.91 -14.67 -6.75
N VAL A 137 13.98 -14.39 -5.44
CA VAL A 137 13.14 -13.39 -4.78
C VAL A 137 14.02 -12.35 -4.12
N VAL A 138 13.90 -11.10 -4.57
CA VAL A 138 14.49 -9.95 -3.90
C VAL A 138 13.43 -9.33 -3.00
N THR A 139 13.77 -9.15 -1.73
CA THR A 139 12.89 -8.49 -0.76
C THR A 139 13.54 -7.25 -0.18
N ALA A 140 12.75 -6.19 -0.05
CA ALA A 140 13.08 -5.05 0.78
C ALA A 140 12.10 -5.03 1.96
N ASP A 141 12.61 -5.36 3.15
CA ASP A 141 11.80 -5.34 4.37
C ASP A 141 11.54 -3.89 4.80
N GLY A 142 10.36 -3.39 4.44
CA GLY A 142 9.88 -2.09 4.85
C GLY A 142 8.86 -2.16 5.98
N LYS A 143 8.86 -3.24 6.80
CA LYS A 143 7.97 -3.35 7.98
C LYS A 143 8.04 -2.14 8.90
N LYS A 144 9.19 -1.48 8.99
CA LYS A 144 9.34 -0.20 9.73
C LYS A 144 8.40 0.90 9.23
N TYR A 145 8.10 0.90 7.94
CA TYR A 145 7.24 1.86 7.25
C TYR A 145 5.86 1.26 6.88
N GLY A 146 5.61 0.00 7.23
CA GLY A 146 4.34 -0.70 7.07
C GLY A 146 4.17 -1.46 5.75
N LEU A 147 5.02 -1.23 4.75
CA LEU A 147 4.96 -1.90 3.43
C LEU A 147 6.30 -2.55 3.09
N SER A 148 6.27 -3.77 2.55
CA SER A 148 7.43 -4.50 2.04
C SER A 148 7.30 -4.74 0.55
N VAL A 149 8.43 -4.81 -0.13
CA VAL A 149 8.50 -5.05 -1.59
C VAL A 149 9.06 -6.44 -1.85
N TYR A 150 8.43 -7.15 -2.78
CA TYR A 150 8.84 -8.45 -3.27
C TYR A 150 8.96 -8.36 -4.80
N ILE A 151 10.13 -8.72 -5.32
CA ILE A 151 10.37 -8.85 -6.76
C ILE A 151 10.75 -10.31 -6.99
N CYS A 152 9.92 -11.00 -7.76
CA CYS A 152 10.00 -12.44 -7.96
C CYS A 152 10.27 -12.74 -9.43
N MET A 153 11.34 -13.49 -9.72
CA MET A 153 11.76 -13.83 -11.08
C MET A 153 12.06 -15.32 -11.22
N ASP A 154 12.01 -15.85 -12.44
CA ASP A 154 12.48 -17.22 -12.72
C ASP A 154 14.01 -17.25 -12.55
N ALA A 155 14.51 -18.14 -11.69
CA ALA A 155 15.93 -18.21 -11.38
C ALA A 155 16.77 -18.55 -12.63
N ARG A 156 16.26 -19.36 -13.55
CA ARG A 156 17.00 -19.73 -14.76
C ARG A 156 17.19 -18.53 -15.68
N VAL A 157 16.18 -17.65 -15.78
CA VAL A 157 16.25 -16.40 -16.53
C VAL A 157 17.20 -15.42 -15.83
N ALA A 158 17.01 -15.19 -14.54
CA ALA A 158 17.82 -14.25 -13.75
C ALA A 158 19.32 -14.56 -13.78
N PHE A 159 19.69 -15.85 -13.77
CA PHE A 159 21.08 -16.30 -13.83
C PHE A 159 21.59 -16.61 -15.24
N SER A 160 20.76 -16.45 -16.29
CA SER A 160 21.15 -16.79 -17.66
C SER A 160 22.30 -15.92 -18.18
N ASP A 161 22.23 -14.61 -17.96
CA ASP A 161 23.26 -13.65 -18.39
C ASP A 161 24.59 -13.86 -17.65
N ILE A 162 24.54 -14.19 -16.35
CA ILE A 162 25.73 -14.52 -15.56
C ILE A 162 26.39 -15.79 -16.10
N ARG A 163 25.61 -16.82 -16.46
CA ARG A 163 26.14 -18.04 -17.06
C ARG A 163 26.72 -17.81 -18.45
N ASN A 164 26.12 -16.91 -19.23
CA ASN A 164 26.61 -16.56 -20.56
C ASN A 164 27.93 -15.78 -20.50
N MET A 165 28.16 -14.98 -19.45
CA MET A 165 29.43 -14.28 -19.22
C MET A 165 30.57 -15.18 -18.75
N GLN A 166 30.28 -16.37 -18.22
CA GLN A 166 31.28 -17.34 -17.74
C GLN A 166 31.74 -18.32 -18.84
N ARG A 167 31.24 -18.17 -20.07
CA ARG A 167 31.66 -18.95 -21.25
C ARG A 167 32.58 -18.13 -22.13
#